data_AF-N4TSF9-F1
#
_entry.id   AF-N4TSF9-F1
#
_cell.length_a   1.000
_cell.length_b   1.000
_cell.length_c   1.000
_cell.angle_alpha   90.00
_cell.angle_beta   90.00
_cell.angle_gamma   90.00
#
_symmetry.space_group_name_H-M   'P 1'
#
loop_
_entity.id
_entity.type
_entity.pdbx_description
1 polymer ?
#
loop_
_entity_poly.entity_id
_entity_poly.type
_entity_poly.pdbx_seq_one_letter_code
_entity_poly.pdbx_strand_id
1 'polypeptide(L)'
;MKESKKFEERVYLFLDEFVRFGKLPFLLEMPALSRSYGVVLIFITQSNALIEKYYGKEDARIVNSTVAYKIIFKMDDLEYAKQVSEEVGKMTRKTRSHSTEKGQLITGGTSSIGKEAWDLLSVQDIMNIDKDEVIVLVSGHKAKPLKLKANYYFKNKELLSRINWEVKPNE
;
A
#
# COMPACT_ATOMS: atom_id res chain seq x y z
N MET A 1 -4.73 -8.60 34.52
CA MET A 1 -3.63 -7.79 33.94
C MET A 1 -4.25 -6.53 33.36
N LYS A 2 -3.84 -5.32 33.80
CA LYS A 2 -4.27 -4.08 33.13
C LYS A 2 -3.41 -3.90 31.88
N GLU A 3 -4.05 -3.67 30.75
CA GLU A 3 -3.41 -3.38 29.47
C GLU A 3 -2.57 -2.11 29.58
N SER A 4 -1.30 -2.17 29.16
CA SER A 4 -0.46 -0.99 29.13
C SER A 4 -0.72 -0.18 27.87
N LYS A 5 -1.03 1.10 28.06
CA LYS A 5 -1.20 2.06 26.96
C LYS A 5 0.09 2.83 26.64
N LYS A 6 1.18 2.56 27.36
CA LYS A 6 2.44 3.29 27.21
C LYS A 6 3.16 2.87 25.94
N PHE A 7 3.73 3.84 25.23
CA PHE A 7 4.43 3.57 23.97
C PHE A 7 5.72 2.79 24.21
N GLU A 8 6.38 3.06 25.34
CA GLU A 8 7.67 2.48 25.74
C GLU A 8 7.56 0.99 26.10
N GLU A 9 6.35 0.52 26.36
CA GLU A 9 6.06 -0.88 26.71
C GLU A 9 5.63 -1.69 25.47
N ARG A 10 5.60 -1.09 24.27
CA ARG A 10 5.28 -1.78 23.02
C ARG A 10 6.44 -2.61 22.51
N VAL A 11 6.15 -3.82 22.05
CA VAL A 11 7.12 -4.70 21.42
C VAL A 11 6.89 -4.68 19.90
N TYR A 12 7.93 -4.31 19.15
CA TYR A 12 7.90 -4.31 17.69
C TYR A 12 8.58 -5.55 17.13
N LEU A 13 7.88 -6.27 16.25
CA LEU A 13 8.39 -7.42 15.52
C LEU A 13 8.51 -7.06 14.05
N PHE A 14 9.75 -6.91 13.58
CA PHE A 14 10.08 -6.70 12.17
C PHE A 14 10.42 -8.05 11.56
N LEU A 15 9.52 -8.56 10.73
CA LEU A 15 9.62 -9.89 10.13
C LEU A 15 10.02 -9.73 8.67
N ASP A 16 11.33 -9.59 8.44
CA ASP A 16 11.88 -9.49 7.10
C ASP A 16 11.76 -10.81 6.34
N GLU A 17 11.25 -10.73 5.12
CA GLU A 17 10.95 -11.86 4.24
C GLU A 17 10.30 -13.03 5.00
N PHE A 18 9.25 -12.73 5.78
CA PHE A 18 8.67 -13.67 6.78
C PHE A 18 8.23 -15.02 6.19
N VAL A 19 7.92 -15.04 4.90
CA VAL A 19 7.58 -16.25 4.14
C VAL A 19 8.69 -17.31 4.15
N ARG A 20 9.94 -16.92 4.44
CA ARG A 20 11.10 -17.82 4.52
C ARG A 20 11.15 -18.63 5.80
N PHE A 21 10.42 -18.24 6.84
CA PHE A 21 10.33 -19.02 8.07
C PHE A 21 9.56 -20.34 7.88
N GLY A 22 8.96 -20.54 6.70
CA GLY A 22 8.03 -21.63 6.45
C GLY A 22 6.63 -21.29 6.95
N LYS A 23 5.70 -22.25 6.85
CA LYS A 23 4.32 -22.03 7.28
C LYS A 23 4.27 -21.95 8.81
N LEU A 24 4.11 -20.73 9.32
CA LEU A 24 3.86 -20.41 10.72
C LEU A 24 2.43 -19.87 10.87
N PRO A 25 1.41 -20.73 11.03
CA PRO A 25 0.00 -20.30 11.05
C PRO A 25 -0.28 -19.25 12.11
N PHE A 26 0.33 -19.38 13.29
CA PHE A 26 0.15 -18.44 14.39
C PHE A 26 0.54 -17.00 14.01
N LEU A 27 1.56 -16.81 13.16
CA LEU A 27 1.98 -15.46 12.72
C LEU A 27 0.86 -14.74 11.98
N LEU A 28 0.00 -15.47 11.26
CA LEU A 28 -1.08 -14.86 10.50
C LEU A 28 -2.27 -14.47 11.38
N GLU A 29 -2.45 -15.13 12.52
CA GLU A 29 -3.48 -14.83 13.52
C GLU A 29 -3.02 -13.73 14.50
N MET A 30 -1.70 -13.58 14.69
CA MET A 30 -1.13 -12.62 15.63
C MET A 30 -1.62 -11.17 15.45
N PRO A 31 -1.82 -10.61 14.25
CA PRO A 31 -2.31 -9.23 14.11
C PRO A 31 -3.70 -8.99 14.73
N ALA A 32 -4.55 -10.01 14.78
CA ALA A 32 -5.84 -9.92 15.46
C ALA A 32 -5.66 -9.89 16.99
N LEU A 33 -4.72 -10.70 17.50
CA LEU A 33 -4.42 -10.84 18.94
C LEU A 33 -3.57 -9.68 19.47
N SER A 34 -2.63 -9.16 18.68
CA SER A 34 -1.57 -8.26 19.13
C SER A 34 -2.09 -6.91 19.63
N ARG A 35 -3.30 -6.53 19.20
CA ARG A 35 -3.97 -5.27 19.58
C ARG A 35 -4.09 -5.12 21.11
N SER A 36 -4.34 -6.20 21.86
CA SER A 36 -4.48 -6.15 23.33
C SER A 36 -3.17 -6.36 24.10
N TYR A 37 -2.09 -6.77 23.43
CA TYR A 37 -0.82 -7.14 24.07
C TYR A 37 0.29 -6.10 23.86
N GLY A 38 -0.02 -4.95 23.24
CA GLY A 38 1.00 -3.93 22.93
C GLY A 38 2.05 -4.39 21.90
N VAL A 39 1.75 -5.45 21.14
CA VAL A 39 2.66 -6.00 20.13
C VAL A 39 2.33 -5.40 18.76
N VAL A 40 3.34 -4.86 18.08
CA VAL A 40 3.24 -4.30 16.74
C VAL A 40 4.00 -5.21 15.78
N LEU A 41 3.27 -5.80 14.82
CA LEU A 41 3.84 -6.68 13.81
C LEU A 41 4.03 -5.93 12.50
N ILE A 42 5.19 -6.10 11.88
CA ILE A 42 5.54 -5.56 10.58
C ILE A 42 6.00 -6.73 9.71
N PHE A 43 5.13 -7.16 8.79
CA PHE A 43 5.46 -8.17 7.79
C PHE A 43 6.09 -7.50 6.58
N ILE A 44 7.23 -8.02 6.16
CA ILE A 44 7.92 -7.58 4.95
C ILE A 44 8.05 -8.80 4.04
N THR A 45 7.70 -8.64 2.77
CA THR A 45 7.84 -9.67 1.74
C THR A 45 8.16 -8.99 0.41
N GLN A 46 8.91 -9.67 -0.44
CA GLN A 46 9.16 -9.23 -1.81
C GLN A 46 7.92 -9.31 -2.70
N SER A 47 6.98 -10.22 -2.41
CA SER A 47 5.78 -10.42 -3.24
C SER A 47 4.63 -11.07 -2.45
N ASN A 48 3.40 -10.69 -2.79
CA ASN A 48 2.20 -11.35 -2.29
C ASN A 48 2.08 -12.80 -2.79
N ALA A 49 2.53 -13.08 -4.02
CA ALA A 49 2.56 -14.44 -4.56
C ALA A 49 3.41 -15.42 -3.73
N LEU A 50 4.44 -14.94 -3.02
CA LEU A 50 5.20 -15.77 -2.09
C LEU A 50 4.36 -16.13 -0.86
N ILE A 51 3.55 -15.20 -0.34
CA ILE A 51 2.61 -15.50 0.75
C ILE A 51 1.63 -16.58 0.28
N GLU A 52 1.03 -16.42 -0.91
CA GLU A 52 0.12 -17.42 -1.48
C GLU A 52 0.79 -18.79 -1.68
N LYS A 53 2.04 -18.81 -2.14
CA LYS A 53 2.81 -20.04 -2.36
C LYS A 53 3.08 -20.80 -1.06
N TYR A 54 3.51 -20.10 -0.01
CA TYR A 54 3.95 -20.74 1.24
C TYR A 54 2.82 -20.99 2.24
N TYR A 55 1.79 -20.15 2.25
CA TYR A 55 0.68 -20.25 3.20
C TYR A 55 -0.63 -20.71 2.54
N GLY A 56 -0.83 -20.39 1.26
CA GLY A 56 -2.08 -20.63 0.54
C GLY A 56 -2.83 -19.32 0.29
N LYS A 57 -3.74 -19.34 -0.69
CA LYS A 57 -4.50 -18.15 -1.10
C LYS A 57 -5.39 -17.59 0.00
N GLU A 58 -6.05 -18.46 0.75
CA GLU A 58 -6.95 -18.03 1.84
C GLU A 58 -6.18 -17.35 2.97
N ASP A 59 -5.05 -17.94 3.37
CA ASP A 59 -4.15 -17.39 4.37
C ASP A 59 -3.57 -16.02 3.92
N ALA A 60 -3.17 -15.90 2.66
CA ALA A 60 -2.72 -14.62 2.10
C ALA A 60 -3.83 -13.56 2.13
N ARG A 61 -5.08 -13.94 1.81
CA ARG A 61 -6.25 -13.05 1.90
C ARG A 61 -6.49 -12.58 3.34
N ILE A 62 -6.38 -13.48 4.32
CA ILE A 62 -6.53 -13.17 5.75
C ILE A 62 -5.48 -12.14 6.17
N VAL A 63 -4.20 -12.38 5.86
CA VAL A 63 -3.12 -11.45 6.18
C VAL A 63 -3.38 -10.07 5.59
N ASN A 64 -3.68 -10.00 4.29
CA ASN A 64 -3.99 -8.75 3.60
C ASN A 64 -5.21 -8.01 4.17
N SER A 65 -6.16 -8.72 4.77
CA SER A 65 -7.37 -8.10 5.34
C SER A 65 -7.21 -7.66 6.80
N THR A 66 -6.26 -8.25 7.53
CA THR A 66 -6.10 -8.05 8.98
C THR A 66 -5.08 -6.96 9.31
N VAL A 67 -4.10 -6.73 8.44
CA VAL A 67 -3.13 -5.64 8.61
C VAL A 67 -3.82 -4.27 8.50
N ALA A 68 -3.49 -3.37 9.41
CA ALA A 68 -4.06 -2.02 9.43
C ALA A 68 -3.46 -1.11 8.36
N TYR A 69 -2.22 -1.35 7.98
CA TYR A 69 -1.46 -0.58 7.00
C TYR A 69 -0.88 -1.53 5.95
N LYS A 70 -0.99 -1.15 4.68
CA LYS A 70 -0.23 -1.76 3.58
C LYS A 70 0.68 -0.70 2.98
N ILE A 71 1.97 -1.00 2.91
CA ILE A 71 2.96 -0.14 2.26
C ILE A 71 3.42 -0.89 1.02
N ILE A 72 3.04 -0.38 -0.12
CA ILE A 72 3.26 -0.99 -1.42
C ILE A 72 4.41 -0.23 -2.08
N PHE A 73 5.54 -0.92 -2.22
CA PHE A 73 6.67 -0.48 -3.04
C PHE A 73 6.45 -0.92 -4.48
N LYS A 74 7.35 -0.48 -5.37
CA LYS A 74 7.36 -0.94 -6.75
C LYS A 74 7.29 -2.46 -6.80
N MET A 75 6.34 -2.99 -7.58
CA MET A 75 6.11 -4.41 -7.75
C MET A 75 5.72 -4.73 -9.20
N ASP A 76 6.02 -5.96 -9.60
CA ASP A 76 5.73 -6.49 -10.94
C ASP A 76 4.63 -7.59 -10.90
N ASP A 77 3.84 -7.64 -9.83
CA ASP A 77 2.75 -8.61 -9.63
C ASP A 77 1.41 -8.03 -10.14
N LEU A 78 1.06 -8.37 -11.38
CA LEU A 78 -0.16 -7.89 -12.03
C LEU A 78 -1.43 -8.28 -11.27
N GLU A 79 -1.47 -9.47 -10.69
CA GLU A 79 -2.67 -9.98 -10.03
C GLU A 79 -2.89 -9.26 -8.70
N TYR A 80 -1.82 -9.06 -7.93
CA TYR A 80 -1.91 -8.27 -6.71
C TYR A 80 -2.20 -6.78 -7.00
N ALA A 81 -1.66 -6.22 -8.10
CA ALA A 81 -1.97 -4.84 -8.50
C ALA A 81 -3.47 -4.65 -8.84
N LYS A 82 -4.12 -5.65 -9.47
CA LYS A 82 -5.59 -5.64 -9.67
C LYS A 82 -6.32 -5.66 -8.34
N GLN A 83 -5.95 -6.56 -7.43
CA GLN A 83 -6.56 -6.64 -6.09
C GLN A 83 -6.46 -5.30 -5.35
N VAL A 84 -5.30 -4.65 -5.41
CA VAL A 84 -5.08 -3.33 -4.82
C VAL A 84 -5.95 -2.25 -5.48
N SER A 85 -6.02 -2.22 -6.81
CA SER A 85 -6.87 -1.27 -7.56
C SER A 85 -8.35 -1.43 -7.17
N GLU A 86 -8.84 -2.67 -7.09
CA GLU A 86 -10.20 -3.00 -6.65
C GLU A 86 -10.44 -2.62 -5.17
N GLU A 87 -9.45 -2.85 -4.30
CA GLU A 87 -9.51 -2.51 -2.88
C GLU A 87 -9.59 -0.99 -2.63
N VAL A 88 -8.91 -0.20 -3.46
CA VAL A 88 -8.94 1.27 -3.43
C VAL A 88 -10.25 1.80 -4.02
N GLY A 89 -10.74 1.16 -5.08
CA GLY A 89 -12.02 1.45 -5.72
C GLY A 89 -11.96 2.55 -6.77
N LYS A 90 -13.15 3.06 -7.14
CA LYS A 90 -13.34 4.00 -8.25
C LYS A 90 -13.68 5.41 -7.76
N MET A 91 -13.25 6.40 -8.52
CA MET A 91 -13.71 7.79 -8.45
C MET A 91 -14.71 8.09 -9.59
N THR A 92 -15.51 9.15 -9.43
CA THR A 92 -16.32 9.69 -10.54
C THR A 92 -15.57 10.82 -11.23
N ARG A 93 -15.25 10.63 -12.51
CA ARG A 93 -14.64 11.65 -13.36
C ARG A 93 -15.72 12.37 -14.17
N LYS A 94 -15.67 13.70 -14.21
CA LYS A 94 -16.53 14.51 -15.09
C LYS A 94 -15.82 14.73 -16.41
N THR A 95 -16.42 14.30 -17.51
CA THR A 95 -15.90 14.53 -18.85
C THR A 95 -16.67 15.66 -19.51
N ARG A 96 -15.97 16.55 -20.22
CA ARG A 96 -16.58 17.60 -21.03
C ARG A 96 -16.30 17.31 -22.49
N SER A 97 -17.35 17.12 -23.28
CA SER A 97 -17.25 17.02 -24.73
C SER A 97 -17.64 18.36 -25.35
N HIS A 98 -16.80 18.87 -26.24
CA HIS A 98 -17.05 20.06 -27.04
C HIS A 98 -17.12 19.66 -28.50
N SER A 99 -18.30 19.82 -29.11
CA SER A 99 -18.48 19.71 -30.56
C SER A 99 -18.46 21.10 -31.17
N THR A 100 -17.54 21.34 -32.11
CA THR A 100 -17.54 22.56 -32.94
C THR A 100 -17.77 22.14 -34.38
N GLU A 101 -18.94 22.44 -34.94
CA GLU A 101 -19.20 22.20 -36.35
C GLU A 101 -18.42 23.21 -37.21
N LYS A 102 -17.74 22.70 -38.24
CA LYS A 102 -16.90 23.48 -39.14
C LYS A 102 -17.79 24.30 -40.09
N GLY A 103 -18.22 25.47 -39.63
CA GLY A 103 -19.07 26.40 -40.39
C GLY A 103 -19.86 27.39 -39.52
N GLN A 104 -19.96 27.14 -38.22
CA GLN A 104 -20.80 27.92 -37.32
C GLN A 104 -19.94 28.78 -36.37
N LEU A 105 -19.13 29.68 -36.93
CA LEU A 105 -18.28 30.58 -36.12
C LEU A 105 -19.07 31.66 -35.36
N ILE A 106 -20.39 31.77 -35.55
CA ILE A 106 -21.20 32.89 -35.04
C ILE A 106 -22.33 32.45 -34.08
N THR A 107 -22.70 31.17 -33.98
CA THR A 107 -23.79 30.73 -33.08
C THR A 107 -23.49 29.42 -32.34
N GLY A 108 -22.87 29.53 -31.16
CA GLY A 108 -23.01 28.60 -30.03
C GLY A 108 -22.58 27.14 -30.23
N GLY A 109 -21.37 26.79 -29.80
CA GLY A 109 -20.98 25.39 -29.61
C GLY A 109 -21.74 24.73 -28.46
N THR A 110 -22.20 23.49 -28.65
CA THR A 110 -22.82 22.68 -27.61
C THR A 110 -21.73 22.01 -26.74
N SER A 111 -21.91 22.07 -25.42
CA SER A 111 -21.05 21.36 -24.46
C SER A 111 -21.88 20.38 -23.64
N SER A 112 -21.46 19.12 -23.58
CA SER A 112 -22.09 18.10 -22.74
C SER A 112 -21.14 17.70 -21.60
N ILE A 113 -21.71 17.49 -20.41
CA ILE A 113 -20.97 17.01 -19.23
C ILE A 113 -21.37 15.56 -18.97
N GLY A 114 -20.46 14.63 -19.20
CA GLY A 114 -20.58 13.23 -18.81
C GLY A 114 -20.06 12.98 -17.39
N LYS A 115 -20.54 11.91 -16.76
CA LYS A 115 -19.95 11.33 -15.55
C LYS A 115 -19.55 9.89 -15.87
N GLU A 116 -18.29 9.54 -15.64
CA GLU A 116 -17.78 8.19 -15.82
C GLU A 116 -17.15 7.68 -14.52
N ALA A 117 -17.27 6.38 -14.25
CA ALA A 117 -16.54 5.73 -13.17
C ALA A 117 -15.12 5.41 -13.65
N TRP A 118 -14.12 5.82 -12.89
CA TRP A 118 -12.70 5.65 -13.21
C TRP A 118 -11.96 5.09 -11.99
N ASP A 119 -10.99 4.22 -12.16
CA ASP A 119 -10.24 3.67 -11.02
C ASP A 119 -9.46 4.78 -10.32
N LEU A 120 -9.56 4.87 -8.99
CA LEU A 120 -8.86 5.91 -8.23
C LEU A 120 -7.34 5.70 -8.28
N LEU A 121 -6.92 4.44 -8.26
CA LEU A 121 -5.58 4.00 -8.65
C LEU A 121 -5.75 2.88 -9.67
N SER A 122 -5.32 3.11 -10.91
CA SER A 122 -5.35 2.07 -11.93
C SER A 122 -4.24 1.05 -11.69
N VAL A 123 -4.39 -0.15 -12.26
CA VAL A 123 -3.34 -1.16 -12.28
C VAL A 123 -2.05 -0.62 -12.90
N GLN A 124 -2.16 0.23 -13.92
CA GLN A 124 -1.00 0.86 -14.55
C GLN A 124 -0.29 1.83 -13.59
N ASP A 125 -1.04 2.62 -12.82
CA ASP A 125 -0.45 3.53 -11.83
C ASP A 125 0.35 2.77 -10.78
N ILE A 126 -0.19 1.64 -10.31
CA ILE A 126 0.42 0.79 -9.28
C ILE A 126 1.68 0.09 -9.81
N MET A 127 1.62 -0.48 -11.01
CA MET A 127 2.75 -1.19 -11.63
C MET A 127 3.90 -0.26 -12.05
N ASN A 128 3.64 1.03 -12.21
CA ASN A 128 4.61 2.03 -12.69
C ASN A 128 4.95 3.09 -11.63
N ILE A 129 4.82 2.79 -10.33
CA ILE A 129 5.37 3.69 -9.31
C ILE A 129 6.90 3.75 -9.40
N ASP A 130 7.46 4.93 -9.11
CA ASP A 130 8.90 5.12 -9.14
C ASP A 130 9.58 4.30 -8.03
N LYS A 131 10.87 4.00 -8.24
CA LYS A 131 11.67 3.22 -7.26
C LYS A 131 11.74 3.88 -5.88
N ASP A 132 11.60 5.19 -5.82
CA ASP A 132 11.62 6.01 -4.62
C ASP A 132 10.22 6.44 -4.15
N GLU A 133 9.17 5.80 -4.66
CA GLU A 133 7.78 6.06 -4.27
C GLU A 133 7.15 4.84 -3.59
N VAL A 134 6.17 5.11 -2.74
CA VAL A 134 5.36 4.10 -2.07
C VAL A 134 3.89 4.52 -2.09
N ILE A 135 3.01 3.52 -2.14
CA ILE A 135 1.57 3.69 -1.91
C ILE A 135 1.26 3.15 -0.52
N VAL A 136 0.67 3.98 0.34
CA VAL A 136 0.21 3.58 1.66
C VAL A 136 -1.31 3.49 1.68
N LEU A 137 -1.82 2.31 2.02
CA LEU A 137 -3.23 2.06 2.27
C LEU A 137 -3.48 1.92 3.76
N VAL A 138 -4.51 2.59 4.25
CA VAL A 138 -4.90 2.57 5.66
C VAL A 138 -6.28 1.94 5.77
N SER A 139 -6.43 0.95 6.65
CA SER A 139 -7.72 0.32 6.94
C SER A 139 -8.75 1.38 7.38
N GLY A 140 -9.97 1.29 6.84
CA GLY A 140 -11.01 2.31 7.01
C GLY A 140 -10.87 3.57 6.15
N HIS A 141 -9.74 3.75 5.45
CA HIS A 141 -9.46 4.93 4.61
C HIS A 141 -8.91 4.57 3.23
N LYS A 142 -9.28 3.40 2.70
CA LYS A 142 -8.78 2.86 1.41
C LYS A 142 -9.08 3.76 0.21
N ALA A 143 -10.18 4.53 0.25
CA ALA A 143 -10.53 5.54 -0.75
C ALA A 143 -9.66 6.83 -0.69
N LYS A 144 -8.65 6.87 0.18
CA LYS A 144 -7.66 7.95 0.30
C LYS A 144 -6.24 7.37 0.35
N PRO A 145 -5.79 6.69 -0.71
CA PRO A 145 -4.43 6.15 -0.75
C PRO A 145 -3.42 7.30 -0.72
N LEU A 146 -2.30 7.08 -0.03
CA LEU A 146 -1.22 8.06 0.05
C LEU A 146 -0.09 7.64 -0.88
N LYS A 147 0.20 8.45 -1.90
CA LYS A 147 1.41 8.30 -2.72
C LYS A 147 2.51 9.18 -2.13
N LEU A 148 3.58 8.58 -1.64
CA LEU A 148 4.65 9.25 -0.88
C LEU A 148 6.03 8.91 -1.45
N LYS A 149 7.04 9.74 -1.16
CA LYS A 149 8.44 9.40 -1.41
C LYS A 149 9.00 8.52 -0.27
N ALA A 150 9.73 7.47 -0.62
CA ALA A 150 10.38 6.58 0.32
C ALA A 150 11.46 7.33 1.10
N ASN A 151 11.40 7.25 2.43
CA ASN A 151 12.38 7.86 3.30
C ASN A 151 13.57 6.91 3.52
N TYR A 152 14.55 6.98 2.62
CA TYR A 152 15.79 6.22 2.75
C TYR A 152 16.62 6.75 3.92
N TYR A 153 16.89 5.90 4.91
CA TYR A 153 17.65 6.30 6.10
C TYR A 153 19.01 6.93 5.74
N PHE A 154 19.70 6.40 4.73
CA PHE A 154 21.02 6.86 4.30
C PHE A 154 20.99 8.18 3.52
N LYS A 155 19.83 8.63 3.04
CA LYS A 155 19.66 9.96 2.43
C LYS A 155 19.17 11.01 3.44
N ASN A 156 18.79 10.59 4.65
CA ASN A 156 18.23 11.44 5.68
C ASN A 156 19.28 11.70 6.77
N LYS A 157 19.77 12.94 6.88
CA LYS A 157 20.83 13.32 7.84
C LYS A 157 20.44 13.03 9.29
N GLU A 158 19.17 13.24 9.65
CA GLU A 158 18.68 12.99 10.99
C GLU A 158 18.67 11.49 11.30
N LEU A 159 18.14 10.66 10.40
CA LEU A 159 18.15 9.21 10.58
C LEU A 159 19.57 8.65 10.61
N LEU A 160 20.45 9.14 9.72
CA LEU A 160 21.86 8.75 9.69
C LEU A 160 22.56 9.08 11.02
N SER A 161 22.27 10.24 11.63
CA SER A 161 22.84 10.65 12.92
C SER A 161 22.42 9.77 14.11
N ARG A 162 21.31 9.04 13.96
CA ARG A 162 20.78 8.14 15.00
C ARG A 162 21.39 6.74 14.92
N ILE A 163 22.15 6.43 13.88
CA ILE A 163 22.77 5.12 13.72
C ILE A 163 24.05 5.08 14.54
N ASN A 164 24.10 4.18 15.52
CA ASN A 164 25.27 3.97 16.39
C ASN A 164 26.13 2.76 15.96
N TRP A 165 25.95 2.30 14.72
CA TRP A 165 26.75 1.24 14.11
C TRP A 165 27.64 1.88 13.02
N GLU A 166 28.90 1.44 12.87
CA GLU A 166 29.75 1.77 11.71
C GLU A 166 29.10 1.31 10.39
N VAL A 167 28.26 2.15 9.79
CA VAL A 167 27.67 1.86 8.48
C VAL A 167 28.80 1.81 7.47
N LYS A 168 29.12 0.62 6.94
CA LYS A 168 29.84 0.50 5.67
C LYS A 168 28.84 0.78 4.55
N PRO A 169 28.84 1.96 3.92
CA PRO A 169 27.93 2.21 2.83
C PRO A 169 28.52 1.47 1.62
N ASN A 170 27.79 0.48 1.09
CA ASN A 170 28.02 -0.21 -0.19
C ASN A 170 28.84 -1.52 -0.19
N GLU A 171 28.61 -2.44 0.76
CA GLU A 171 28.74 -3.88 0.44
C GLU A 171 27.36 -4.45 0.05
#